data_AF-A0AAU9AJZ3-F1
#
_entry.id   AF-A0AAU9AJZ3-F1
#
_cell.length_a   1.000
_cell.length_b   1.000
_cell.length_c   1.000
_cell.angle_alpha   90.00
_cell.angle_beta   90.00
_cell.angle_gamma   90.00
#
_symmetry.space_group_name_H-M   'P 1'
#
loop_
_entity.id
_entity.type
_entity.pdbx_description
1 polymer ?
#
loop_
_entity_poly.entity_id
_entity_poly.type
_entity_poly.pdbx_seq_one_letter_code
_entity_poly.pdbx_strand_id
1 'polypeptide(L)'
;MRGPGSASLLLKIGGLAWLAGCAPDTPEQRFERWRNDARADQVRAYSDFLARHGVATVAPLSQQLRSGRRWHRCGAEEFALPPRESWPDSAATLRLLAELRAAGLIDGARIVSAYRAPDFNRCEGGSNGSRHLSGGAFDLELPAATDGAKLCAFWRRRGAATGFGLGFYDRRRLHVDTAGMRSWGSDYTRKTSPCLAKAT
;
A
#
# COMPACT_ATOMS: atom_id res chain seq x y z
N MET A 1 60.16 41.89 31.66
CA MET A 1 60.31 40.43 31.87
C MET A 1 59.52 39.71 30.79
N ARG A 2 60.20 38.89 29.98
CA ARG A 2 59.62 38.09 28.88
C ARG A 2 59.06 36.78 29.46
N GLY A 3 57.87 36.36 29.01
CA GLY A 3 57.30 35.03 29.23
C GLY A 3 56.78 34.46 27.90
N PRO A 4 56.86 33.14 27.67
CA PRO A 4 57.07 32.57 26.34
C PRO A 4 55.78 32.26 25.58
N GLY A 5 55.87 32.35 24.24
CA GLY A 5 54.80 32.03 23.32
C GLY A 5 54.53 30.52 23.22
N SER A 6 53.24 30.18 23.16
CA SER A 6 52.77 28.85 22.79
C SER A 6 52.48 28.82 21.28
N ALA A 7 53.17 27.92 20.59
CA ALA A 7 53.07 27.69 19.17
C ALA A 7 51.71 27.07 18.80
N SER A 8 51.07 27.63 17.77
CA SER A 8 49.89 27.09 17.11
C SER A 8 50.23 25.80 16.37
N LEU A 9 49.61 24.67 16.76
CA LEU A 9 49.59 23.45 15.95
C LEU A 9 48.24 23.37 15.22
N LEU A 10 48.20 23.88 13.99
CA LEU A 10 47.07 23.71 13.08
C LEU A 10 47.08 22.26 12.56
N LEU A 11 46.30 21.40 13.21
CA LEU A 11 46.00 20.06 12.72
C LEU A 11 45.06 20.20 11.50
N LYS A 12 45.61 20.05 10.29
CA LYS A 12 44.81 19.94 9.07
C LYS A 12 44.06 18.60 9.10
N ILE A 13 42.84 18.63 9.64
CA ILE A 13 41.90 17.52 9.49
C ILE A 13 41.48 17.51 8.02
N GLY A 14 42.09 16.61 7.25
CA GLY A 14 41.63 16.27 5.91
C GLY A 14 40.23 15.71 5.99
N GLY A 15 39.23 16.55 5.71
CA GLY A 15 37.86 16.12 5.56
C GLY A 15 37.77 15.16 4.38
N LEU A 16 37.57 13.87 4.65
CA LEU A 16 37.01 12.95 3.67
C LEU A 16 35.61 13.48 3.35
N ALA A 17 35.48 14.13 2.20
CA ALA A 17 34.19 14.40 1.60
C ALA A 17 33.55 13.04 1.28
N TRP A 18 32.59 12.64 2.10
CA TRP A 18 31.70 11.53 1.77
C TRP A 18 30.93 11.95 0.52
N LEU A 19 31.28 11.38 -0.63
CA LEU A 19 30.44 11.43 -1.81
C LEU A 19 29.13 10.74 -1.43
N ALA A 20 28.09 11.55 -1.15
CA ALA A 20 26.73 11.06 -1.02
C ALA A 20 26.34 10.44 -2.36
N GLY A 21 26.53 9.13 -2.50
CA GLY A 21 25.99 8.39 -3.64
C GLY A 21 24.48 8.64 -3.71
N CYS A 22 23.96 8.94 -4.90
CA CYS A 22 22.54 9.20 -5.10
C CYS A 22 21.74 7.98 -4.62
N ALA A 23 21.10 8.08 -3.46
CA ALA A 23 20.13 7.09 -3.04
C ALA A 23 19.02 7.01 -4.11
N PRO A 24 18.51 5.81 -4.43
CA PRO A 24 17.39 5.69 -5.35
C PRO A 24 16.19 6.46 -4.79
N ASP A 25 15.43 7.10 -5.68
CA ASP A 25 14.24 7.85 -5.27
C ASP A 25 13.30 7.00 -4.40
N THR A 26 12.61 7.64 -3.46
CA THR A 26 11.52 6.98 -2.73
C THR A 26 10.30 6.80 -3.63
N PRO A 27 9.40 5.85 -3.34
CA PRO A 27 8.10 5.76 -4.02
C PRO A 27 7.34 7.08 -4.03
N GLU A 28 7.43 7.87 -2.96
CA GLU A 28 6.78 9.17 -2.84
C GLU A 28 7.39 10.18 -3.84
N GLN A 29 8.72 10.25 -3.95
CA GLN A 29 9.37 11.11 -4.95
C GLN A 29 9.05 10.68 -6.39
N ARG A 30 8.95 9.37 -6.64
CA ARG A 30 8.53 8.85 -7.96
C ARG A 30 7.07 9.17 -8.26
N PHE A 31 6.19 9.13 -7.25
CA PHE A 31 4.79 9.53 -7.39
C PHE A 31 4.66 11.01 -7.77
N GLU A 32 5.42 11.88 -7.10
CA GLU A 32 5.42 13.32 -7.39
C GLU A 32 5.84 13.62 -8.85
N ARG A 33 6.79 12.87 -9.39
CA ARG A 33 7.15 12.97 -10.81
C ARG A 33 6.13 12.36 -11.73
N TRP A 34 5.54 11.23 -11.37
CA TRP A 34 4.52 10.56 -12.18
C TRP A 34 3.27 11.44 -12.33
N ARG A 35 2.80 12.06 -11.23
CA ARG A 35 1.59 12.90 -11.28
C ARG A 35 1.74 14.08 -12.23
N ASN A 36 2.95 14.63 -12.38
CA ASN A 36 3.34 15.74 -13.24
C ASN A 36 2.24 16.83 -13.41
N ASP A 37 2.30 17.64 -14.46
CA ASP A 37 1.21 18.60 -14.74
C ASP A 37 0.05 17.93 -15.50
N ALA A 38 0.37 16.96 -16.36
CA ALA A 38 -0.62 16.27 -17.20
C ALA A 38 -1.61 15.41 -16.41
N ARG A 39 -1.24 14.87 -15.24
CA ARG A 39 -2.16 14.10 -14.37
C ARG A 39 -2.57 14.86 -13.11
N ALA A 40 -2.06 16.08 -12.90
CA ALA A 40 -2.30 16.85 -11.67
C ALA A 40 -3.80 17.01 -11.36
N ASP A 41 -4.59 17.39 -12.37
CA ASP A 41 -6.04 17.59 -12.22
C ASP A 41 -6.78 16.29 -11.92
N GLN A 42 -6.40 15.19 -12.57
CA GLN A 42 -7.04 13.90 -12.36
C GLN A 42 -6.71 13.33 -10.96
N VAL A 43 -5.45 13.47 -10.51
CA VAL A 43 -5.01 13.07 -9.16
C VAL A 43 -5.69 13.93 -8.10
N ARG A 44 -5.79 15.24 -8.32
CA ARG A 44 -6.53 16.16 -7.43
C ARG A 44 -8.01 15.80 -7.35
N ALA A 45 -8.66 15.54 -8.48
CA ALA A 45 -10.07 15.15 -8.50
C ALA A 45 -10.33 13.84 -7.73
N TYR A 46 -9.42 12.85 -7.85
CA TYR A 46 -9.48 11.63 -7.06
C TYR A 46 -9.26 11.90 -5.57
N SER A 47 -8.25 12.70 -5.22
CA SER A 47 -7.97 13.10 -3.84
C SER A 47 -9.17 13.81 -3.20
N ASP A 48 -9.79 14.76 -3.91
CA ASP A 48 -10.97 15.49 -3.44
C ASP A 48 -12.17 14.57 -3.28
N PHE A 49 -12.34 13.60 -4.19
CA PHE A 49 -13.36 12.57 -4.04
C PHE A 49 -13.15 11.76 -2.75
N LEU A 50 -11.93 11.29 -2.49
CA LEU A 50 -11.61 10.55 -1.27
C LEU A 50 -11.79 11.41 -0.01
N ALA A 51 -11.46 12.70 -0.09
CA ALA A 51 -11.63 13.65 1.02
C ALA A 51 -13.10 13.85 1.36
N ARG A 52 -13.97 14.04 0.36
CA ARG A 52 -15.44 14.11 0.55
C ARG A 52 -16.02 12.84 1.17
N HIS A 53 -15.38 11.70 0.97
CA HIS A 53 -15.78 10.43 1.57
C HIS A 53 -15.08 10.13 2.90
N GLY A 54 -14.22 11.03 3.40
CA GLY A 54 -13.53 10.88 4.68
C GLY A 54 -12.44 9.81 4.70
N VAL A 55 -11.91 9.41 3.54
CA VAL A 55 -10.94 8.31 3.41
C VAL A 55 -9.60 8.71 2.82
N ALA A 56 -9.40 9.99 2.48
CA ALA A 56 -8.15 10.48 1.89
C ALA A 56 -6.91 10.24 2.78
N THR A 57 -7.07 10.26 4.10
CA THR A 57 -5.95 10.17 5.07
C THR A 57 -5.62 8.73 5.50
N VAL A 58 -6.32 7.72 4.97
CA VAL A 58 -6.09 6.31 5.32
C VAL A 58 -4.69 5.82 4.92
N ALA A 59 -4.13 6.39 3.86
CA ALA A 59 -2.75 6.21 3.41
C ALA A 59 -2.34 7.38 2.49
N PRO A 60 -1.05 7.61 2.21
CA PRO A 60 -0.63 8.57 1.19
C PRO A 60 -1.12 8.19 -0.22
N LEU A 61 -1.35 9.16 -1.11
CA LEU A 61 -1.76 8.90 -2.49
C LEU A 61 -0.76 8.02 -3.26
N SER A 62 0.54 8.14 -2.98
CA SER A 62 1.57 7.25 -3.53
C SER A 62 1.35 5.77 -3.23
N GLN A 63 0.62 5.45 -2.15
CA GLN A 63 0.22 4.09 -1.82
C GLN A 63 -1.18 3.76 -2.35
N GLN A 64 -2.14 4.69 -2.24
CA GLN A 64 -3.51 4.49 -2.73
C GLN A 64 -3.58 4.33 -4.26
N LEU A 65 -2.65 4.93 -4.99
CA LEU A 65 -2.54 4.86 -6.45
C LEU A 65 -1.42 3.92 -6.91
N ARG A 66 -0.80 3.15 -6.01
CA ARG A 66 0.24 2.17 -6.36
C ARG A 66 -0.35 1.07 -7.24
N SER A 67 0.14 0.90 -8.47
CA SER A 67 -0.41 -0.12 -9.37
C SER A 67 -0.16 -1.53 -8.82
N GLY A 68 1.09 -1.87 -8.55
CA GLY A 68 1.48 -3.16 -8.01
C GLY A 68 2.97 -3.29 -7.77
N ARG A 69 3.43 -4.50 -7.45
CA ARG A 69 4.85 -4.75 -7.14
C ARG A 69 5.68 -5.01 -8.37
N ARG A 70 5.06 -5.58 -9.41
CA ARG A 70 5.75 -6.02 -10.63
C ARG A 70 5.72 -5.00 -11.76
N TRP A 71 5.34 -3.74 -11.49
CA TRP A 71 5.21 -2.69 -12.52
C TRP A 71 6.43 -2.61 -13.43
N HIS A 72 7.63 -2.60 -12.84
CA HIS A 72 8.89 -2.51 -13.60
C HIS A 72 9.12 -3.74 -14.49
N ARG A 73 8.87 -4.95 -13.97
CA ARG A 73 8.99 -6.20 -14.75
C ARG A 73 7.97 -6.26 -15.88
N CYS A 74 6.78 -5.70 -15.65
CA CYS A 74 5.68 -5.71 -16.60
C CYS A 74 5.71 -4.53 -17.58
N GLY A 75 6.68 -3.62 -17.49
CA GLY A 75 6.71 -2.39 -18.29
C GLY A 75 5.48 -1.49 -18.07
N ALA A 76 4.82 -1.60 -16.92
CA ALA A 76 3.65 -0.81 -16.56
C ALA A 76 4.05 0.42 -15.74
N GLU A 77 3.19 1.44 -15.69
CA GLU A 77 3.39 2.57 -14.78
C GLU A 77 3.32 2.11 -13.30
N GLU A 78 4.18 2.67 -12.45
CA GLU A 78 4.21 2.37 -11.01
C GLU A 78 2.95 2.83 -10.27
N PHE A 79 2.25 3.82 -10.81
CA PHE A 79 1.02 4.36 -10.27
C PHE A 79 -0.05 4.41 -11.35
N ALA A 80 -1.31 4.29 -10.95
CA ALA A 80 -2.43 4.32 -11.87
C ALA A 80 -3.69 4.85 -11.16
N LEU A 81 -4.46 5.66 -11.88
CA LEU A 81 -5.79 6.09 -11.43
C LEU A 81 -6.84 5.03 -11.81
N PRO A 82 -7.72 4.62 -10.88
CA PRO A 82 -8.88 3.84 -11.25
C PRO A 82 -9.84 4.64 -12.15
N PRO A 83 -10.61 3.96 -13.03
CA PRO A 83 -11.70 4.58 -13.77
C PRO A 83 -12.64 5.33 -12.83
N ARG A 84 -13.14 6.49 -13.25
CA ARG A 84 -13.87 7.41 -12.38
C ARG A 84 -15.14 6.78 -11.79
N GLU A 85 -15.82 5.97 -12.57
CA GLU A 85 -16.99 5.18 -12.20
C GLU A 85 -16.72 4.19 -11.06
N SER A 86 -15.45 3.81 -10.86
CA SER A 86 -15.03 2.82 -9.87
C SER A 86 -14.48 3.43 -8.58
N TRP A 87 -14.37 4.76 -8.49
CA TRP A 87 -13.91 5.45 -7.28
C TRP A 87 -14.73 5.10 -6.00
N PRO A 88 -16.06 4.86 -6.07
CA PRO A 88 -16.82 4.38 -4.91
C PRO A 88 -16.28 3.06 -4.33
N ASP A 89 -15.81 2.13 -5.16
CA ASP A 89 -15.24 0.86 -4.70
C ASP A 89 -13.92 1.10 -3.94
N SER A 90 -13.08 2.02 -4.42
CA SER A 90 -11.88 2.45 -3.70
C SER A 90 -12.25 3.03 -2.33
N ALA A 91 -13.23 3.94 -2.27
CA ALA A 91 -13.63 4.57 -1.02
C ALA A 91 -14.24 3.58 -0.02
N ALA A 92 -15.03 2.62 -0.49
CA ALA A 92 -15.57 1.55 0.35
C ALA A 92 -14.46 0.72 0.99
N THR A 93 -13.47 0.32 0.19
CA THR A 93 -12.36 -0.50 0.69
C THR A 93 -11.41 0.28 1.58
N LEU A 94 -11.12 1.55 1.28
CA LEU A 94 -10.33 2.42 2.16
C LEU A 94 -11.02 2.67 3.50
N ARG A 95 -12.36 2.78 3.53
CA ARG A 95 -13.11 2.85 4.80
C ARG A 95 -12.95 1.58 5.62
N LEU A 96 -12.99 0.41 5.00
CA LEU A 96 -12.70 -0.86 5.67
C LEU A 96 -11.26 -0.93 6.19
N LEU A 97 -10.27 -0.43 5.42
CA LEU A 97 -8.89 -0.31 5.91
C LEU A 97 -8.79 0.64 7.12
N ALA A 98 -9.55 1.74 7.13
CA ALA A 98 -9.61 2.64 8.28
C ALA A 98 -10.17 1.92 9.53
N GLU A 99 -11.22 1.11 9.39
CA GLU A 99 -11.76 0.28 10.49
C GLU A 99 -10.71 -0.73 11.00
N LEU A 100 -9.99 -1.39 10.09
CA LEU A 100 -8.93 -2.35 10.45
C LEU A 100 -7.77 -1.67 11.19
N ARG A 101 -7.36 -0.47 10.77
CA ARG A 101 -6.34 0.35 11.46
C ARG A 101 -6.84 0.78 12.84
N ALA A 102 -8.08 1.28 12.94
CA ALA A 102 -8.66 1.68 14.21
C ALA A 102 -8.76 0.50 15.21
N ALA A 103 -8.89 -0.73 14.70
CA ALA A 103 -8.90 -1.95 15.49
C ALA A 103 -7.49 -2.50 15.83
N GLY A 104 -6.40 -1.83 15.40
CA GLY A 104 -5.02 -2.28 15.63
C GLY A 104 -4.62 -3.53 14.86
N LEU A 105 -5.34 -3.90 13.79
CA LEU A 105 -5.17 -5.17 13.08
C LEU A 105 -4.13 -5.10 11.95
N ILE A 106 -3.83 -3.90 11.47
CA ILE A 106 -2.93 -3.63 10.35
C ILE A 106 -2.01 -2.42 10.65
N ASP A 107 -1.59 -2.28 11.90
CA ASP A 107 -0.72 -1.18 12.33
C ASP A 107 0.60 -1.17 11.55
N GLY A 108 0.97 0.02 11.08
CA GLY A 108 2.15 0.20 10.22
C GLY A 108 2.06 -0.45 8.83
N ALA A 109 0.94 -1.07 8.46
CA ALA A 109 0.79 -1.67 7.13
C ALA A 109 0.87 -0.61 6.03
N ARG A 110 1.55 -0.97 4.93
CA ARG A 110 1.62 -0.19 3.69
C ARG A 110 0.73 -0.81 2.63
N ILE A 111 0.03 0.03 1.87
CA ILE A 111 -0.60 -0.42 0.63
C ILE A 111 0.49 -0.53 -0.44
N VAL A 112 0.62 -1.71 -1.05
CA VAL A 112 1.65 -2.02 -2.05
C VAL A 112 1.09 -2.40 -3.41
N SER A 113 -0.23 -2.49 -3.53
CA SER A 113 -0.96 -2.59 -4.79
C SER A 113 -2.41 -2.16 -4.60
N ALA A 114 -2.94 -1.40 -5.54
CA ALA A 114 -4.28 -0.84 -5.58
C ALA A 114 -4.91 -1.13 -6.95
N TYR A 115 -5.38 -0.11 -7.68
CA TYR A 115 -5.91 -0.31 -9.03
C TYR A 115 -4.86 -0.87 -10.00
N ARG A 116 -5.26 -1.88 -10.79
CA ARG A 116 -4.43 -2.45 -11.87
C ARG A 116 -5.18 -2.33 -13.19
N ALA A 117 -4.55 -1.70 -14.18
CA ALA A 117 -5.03 -1.76 -15.55
C ALA A 117 -5.09 -3.23 -16.05
N PRO A 118 -5.99 -3.59 -16.97
CA PRO A 118 -6.21 -4.99 -17.37
C PRO A 118 -4.94 -5.73 -17.79
N ASP A 119 -4.11 -5.10 -18.62
CA ASP A 119 -2.87 -5.67 -19.14
C ASP A 119 -1.85 -5.92 -18.01
N PHE A 120 -1.75 -4.95 -17.10
CA PHE A 120 -0.90 -5.06 -15.94
C PHE A 120 -1.39 -6.14 -14.96
N ASN A 121 -2.70 -6.23 -14.71
CA ASN A 121 -3.27 -7.29 -13.86
C ASN A 121 -2.93 -8.68 -14.41
N ARG A 122 -3.01 -8.90 -15.73
CA ARG A 122 -2.61 -10.17 -16.36
C ARG A 122 -1.12 -10.46 -16.16
N CYS A 123 -0.24 -9.49 -16.41
CA CYS A 123 1.20 -9.67 -16.20
C CYS A 123 1.57 -9.93 -14.73
N GLU A 124 0.86 -9.31 -13.78
CA GLU A 124 1.08 -9.53 -12.36
C GLU A 124 0.55 -10.90 -11.88
N GLY A 125 -0.13 -11.66 -12.75
CA GLY A 125 -0.73 -12.96 -12.44
C GLY A 125 -2.09 -12.87 -11.76
N GLY A 126 -2.76 -11.71 -11.86
CA GLY A 126 -4.12 -11.51 -11.36
C GLY A 126 -5.15 -12.28 -12.18
N SER A 127 -6.24 -12.69 -11.53
CA SER A 127 -7.36 -13.35 -12.20
C SER A 127 -8.21 -12.36 -13.00
N ASN A 128 -9.02 -12.88 -13.93
CA ASN A 128 -10.01 -12.08 -14.68
C ASN A 128 -11.09 -11.48 -13.77
N GLY A 129 -11.34 -12.10 -12.60
CA GLY A 129 -12.29 -11.61 -11.59
C GLY A 129 -11.63 -10.78 -10.47
N SER A 130 -10.39 -10.33 -10.68
CA SER A 130 -9.62 -9.54 -9.71
C SER A 130 -10.32 -8.22 -9.38
N ARG A 131 -10.38 -7.90 -8.08
CA ARG A 131 -10.97 -6.63 -7.60
C ARG A 131 -10.02 -5.43 -7.72
N HIS A 132 -8.75 -5.68 -8.06
CA HIS A 132 -7.85 -4.61 -8.48
C HIS A 132 -8.28 -3.97 -9.82
N LEU A 133 -9.01 -4.70 -10.67
CA LEU A 133 -9.49 -4.18 -11.96
C LEU A 133 -10.57 -3.09 -11.79
N SER A 134 -11.28 -3.06 -10.65
CA SER A 134 -12.24 -2.01 -10.33
C SER A 134 -11.72 -1.03 -9.28
N GLY A 135 -10.42 -1.07 -8.94
CA GLY A 135 -9.86 -0.20 -7.90
C GLY A 135 -10.45 -0.44 -6.50
N GLY A 136 -11.22 -1.51 -6.31
CA GLY A 136 -11.87 -1.90 -5.06
C GLY A 136 -11.08 -2.91 -4.24
N ALA A 137 -9.77 -3.04 -4.49
CA ALA A 137 -8.91 -3.91 -3.73
C ALA A 137 -7.55 -3.28 -3.44
N PHE A 138 -7.02 -3.62 -2.27
CA PHE A 138 -5.71 -3.22 -1.81
C PHE A 138 -4.94 -4.41 -1.28
N ASP A 139 -3.72 -4.60 -1.78
CA ASP A 139 -2.76 -5.52 -1.17
C ASP A 139 -1.92 -4.76 -0.15
N LEU A 140 -1.77 -5.36 1.02
CA LEU A 140 -1.07 -4.80 2.16
C LEU A 140 0.23 -5.55 2.41
N GLU A 141 1.25 -4.82 2.84
CA GLU A 141 2.45 -5.37 3.45
C GLU A 141 2.55 -4.87 4.90
N LEU A 142 2.62 -5.82 5.82
CA LEU A 142 2.67 -5.57 7.25
C LEU A 142 4.13 -5.60 7.75
N PRO A 143 4.49 -4.75 8.73
CA PRO A 143 5.83 -4.72 9.28
C PRO A 143 6.16 -5.98 10.09
N ALA A 144 5.15 -6.60 10.70
CA ALA A 144 5.25 -7.82 11.48
C ALA A 144 4.16 -8.82 11.06
N ALA A 145 4.27 -10.07 11.53
CA ALA A 145 3.27 -11.08 11.27
C ALA A 145 1.90 -10.66 11.82
N THR A 146 0.85 -10.82 11.02
CA THR A 146 -0.53 -10.56 11.38
C THR A 146 -0.98 -11.51 12.49
N ASP A 147 -1.77 -11.00 13.42
CA ASP A 147 -2.58 -11.84 14.30
C ASP A 147 -3.80 -12.36 13.51
N GLY A 148 -3.58 -13.46 12.79
CA GLY A 148 -4.59 -14.05 11.92
C GLY A 148 -5.88 -14.41 12.66
N ALA A 149 -5.79 -14.81 13.94
CA ALA A 149 -6.96 -15.15 14.74
C ALA A 149 -7.84 -13.91 14.99
N LYS A 150 -7.24 -12.78 15.41
CA LYS A 150 -7.98 -11.52 15.60
C LYS A 150 -8.53 -10.98 14.28
N LEU A 151 -7.76 -11.04 13.20
CA LEU A 151 -8.22 -10.59 11.89
C LEU A 151 -9.40 -11.43 11.40
N CYS A 152 -9.35 -12.75 11.55
CA CYS A 152 -10.46 -13.63 11.22
C CYS A 152 -11.68 -13.44 12.12
N ALA A 153 -11.48 -13.11 13.40
CA ALA A 153 -12.58 -12.73 14.29
C ALA A 153 -13.24 -11.42 13.84
N PHE A 154 -12.47 -10.42 13.43
CA PHE A 154 -13.01 -9.20 12.84
C PHE A 154 -13.76 -9.50 11.54
N TRP A 155 -13.18 -10.30 10.64
CA TRP A 155 -13.80 -10.73 9.40
C TRP A 155 -15.15 -11.43 9.63
N ARG A 156 -15.25 -12.35 10.60
CA ARG A 156 -16.53 -13.00 10.95
C ARG A 156 -17.59 -12.02 11.44
N ARG A 157 -17.21 -10.99 12.22
CA ARG A 157 -18.15 -10.00 12.76
C ARG A 157 -18.60 -8.96 11.75
N ARG A 158 -17.69 -8.47 10.91
CA ARG A 158 -17.93 -7.33 10.01
C ARG A 158 -18.18 -7.73 8.57
N GLY A 159 -17.72 -8.92 8.16
CA GLY A 159 -17.60 -9.28 6.76
C GLY A 159 -18.91 -9.29 5.97
N ALA A 160 -20.02 -9.71 6.58
CA ALA A 160 -21.33 -9.68 5.93
C ALA A 160 -21.81 -8.24 5.65
N ALA A 161 -21.59 -7.33 6.60
CA ALA A 161 -22.03 -5.94 6.50
C ALA A 161 -21.15 -5.10 5.55
N THR A 162 -19.87 -5.47 5.39
CA THR A 162 -18.90 -4.69 4.61
C THR A 162 -18.49 -5.36 3.29
N GLY A 163 -18.98 -6.57 3.02
CA GLY A 163 -18.52 -7.37 1.88
C GLY A 163 -17.02 -7.71 1.96
N PHE A 164 -16.48 -7.92 3.16
CA PHE A 164 -15.04 -8.07 3.38
C PHE A 164 -14.45 -9.31 2.67
N GLY A 165 -13.78 -9.10 1.55
CA GLY A 165 -12.88 -10.07 0.93
C GLY A 165 -11.51 -10.00 1.60
N LEU A 166 -11.07 -11.12 2.21
CA LEU A 166 -9.82 -11.21 2.95
C LEU A 166 -8.94 -12.37 2.48
N GLY A 167 -7.86 -12.04 1.78
CA GLY A 167 -6.85 -13.01 1.34
C GLY A 167 -5.59 -12.96 2.19
N PHE A 168 -5.01 -14.14 2.46
CA PHE A 168 -3.71 -14.27 3.12
C PHE A 168 -2.69 -14.81 2.12
N TYR A 169 -1.83 -13.94 1.57
CA TYR A 169 -0.72 -14.41 0.73
C TYR A 169 0.37 -15.07 1.58
N ASP A 170 0.60 -14.50 2.77
CA ASP A 170 1.34 -15.10 3.87
C ASP A 170 1.00 -14.37 5.18
N ARG A 171 1.81 -14.54 6.22
CA ARG A 171 1.61 -13.89 7.53
C ARG A 171 1.83 -12.38 7.52
N ARG A 172 2.41 -11.79 6.48
CA ARG A 172 2.73 -10.35 6.38
C ARG A 172 2.12 -9.69 5.15
N ARG A 173 1.52 -10.44 4.25
CA ARG A 173 0.93 -9.93 3.02
C ARG A 173 -0.53 -10.34 2.93
N LEU A 174 -1.39 -9.33 2.89
CA LEU A 174 -2.84 -9.50 2.89
C LEU A 174 -3.44 -8.89 1.63
N HIS A 175 -4.60 -9.39 1.25
CA HIS A 175 -5.49 -8.78 0.28
C HIS A 175 -6.78 -8.34 0.98
N VAL A 176 -7.24 -7.14 0.69
CA VAL A 176 -8.50 -6.59 1.21
C VAL A 176 -9.33 -6.00 0.09
N ASP A 177 -10.59 -6.42 -0.01
CA ASP A 177 -11.61 -5.86 -0.92
C ASP A 177 -12.99 -5.81 -0.24
N THR A 178 -13.95 -5.12 -0.86
CA THR A 178 -15.35 -5.02 -0.38
C THR A 178 -16.37 -5.67 -1.32
N ALA A 179 -15.95 -6.60 -2.18
CA ALA A 179 -16.81 -7.18 -3.22
C ALA A 179 -17.57 -8.46 -2.79
N GLY A 180 -17.61 -8.74 -1.49
CA GLY A 180 -18.35 -9.85 -0.89
C GLY A 180 -17.57 -10.55 0.21
N MET A 181 -18.27 -11.11 1.20
CA MET A 181 -17.67 -11.80 2.33
C MET A 181 -16.97 -13.09 1.88
N ARG A 182 -15.65 -13.00 1.65
CA ARG A 182 -14.82 -14.08 1.08
C ARG A 182 -13.53 -14.18 1.86
N SER A 183 -12.96 -15.38 1.95
CA SER A 183 -11.59 -15.54 2.42
C SER A 183 -10.89 -16.72 1.77
N TRP A 184 -9.58 -16.58 1.56
CA TRP A 184 -8.69 -17.57 0.95
C TRP A 184 -7.28 -17.49 1.56
N GLY A 185 -6.51 -18.56 1.44
CA GLY A 185 -5.13 -18.63 1.93
C GLY A 185 -4.09 -18.49 0.81
N SER A 186 -2.88 -18.95 1.09
CA SER A 186 -1.69 -18.71 0.26
C SER A 186 -1.71 -19.41 -1.09
N ASP A 187 -2.57 -20.43 -1.27
CA ASP A 187 -2.80 -21.10 -2.55
C ASP A 187 -3.91 -20.42 -3.38
N TYR A 188 -4.38 -19.25 -2.95
CA TYR A 188 -5.46 -18.47 -3.57
C TYR A 188 -6.83 -19.15 -3.54
N THR A 189 -7.02 -20.18 -2.69
CA THR A 189 -8.29 -20.89 -2.56
C THR A 189 -8.91 -20.73 -1.18
N ARG A 190 -10.24 -20.91 -1.13
CA ARG A 190 -11.02 -20.94 0.11
C ARG A 190 -10.55 -22.03 1.08
N LYS A 191 -10.02 -23.15 0.57
CA LYS A 191 -9.67 -24.35 1.35
C LYS A 191 -8.55 -24.08 2.35
N THR A 192 -7.62 -23.19 2.01
CA THR A 192 -6.47 -22.83 2.86
C THR A 192 -6.70 -21.56 3.67
N SER A 193 -7.92 -20.99 3.67
CA SER A 193 -8.21 -19.78 4.42
C SER A 193 -8.00 -19.99 5.93
N PRO A 194 -7.15 -19.17 6.59
CA PRO A 194 -7.02 -19.18 8.04
C PRO A 194 -8.34 -18.87 8.77
N CYS A 195 -9.28 -18.18 8.12
CA CYS A 195 -10.55 -17.79 8.74
C CYS A 195 -11.62 -18.87 8.68
N LEU A 196 -11.41 -19.90 7.86
CA LEU A 196 -12.33 -21.02 7.65
C LEU A 196 -11.76 -22.36 8.12
N ALA A 197 -10.48 -22.39 8.52
CA ALA A 197 -9.90 -23.53 9.20
C ALA A 197 -10.74 -23.85 10.44
N LYS A 198 -11.11 -25.11 10.61
CA LYS A 198 -11.75 -25.57 11.85
C LYS A 198 -10.76 -25.32 12.98
N ALA A 199 -11.24 -24.75 14.09
CA ALA A 199 -10.45 -24.73 15.32
C ALA A 199 -10.12 -26.18 15.66
N THR A 200 -8.84 -26.53 15.57
CA THR A 200 -8.30 -27.77 16.14
C THR A 200 -8.10 -27.61 17.63
#